data_AF-A0A2D9CGT0-F1
#
_entry.id   AF-A0A2D9CGT0-F1
#
_cell.length_a   1.000
_cell.length_b   1.000
_cell.length_c   1.000
_cell.angle_alpha   90.00
_cell.angle_beta   90.00
_cell.angle_gamma   90.00
#
_symmetry.space_group_name_H-M   'P 1'
#
loop_
_entity.id
_entity.type
_entity.pdbx_description
1 polymer ?
#
loop_
_entity_poly.entity_id
_entity_poly.type
_entity_poly.pdbx_seq_one_letter_code
_entity_poly.pdbx_strand_id
1 'polypeptide(L)'
;MRVAFTIPTTSNGKEWASIEETYLYTILLPSLEGMKEDIVIYMGYDSDDKLYSKILLPTQYEKIKIEWIPFDNTYKGKPCHIWNDLSKKAFELHDYVFCCGDDIQLDSNKNWLQVFIEHLQKNNNIGYSSGWSNNDQIPTQFLFHKKHFEIFEFIYPPAIHNWYCDDFIYGLYGKFGNWLKEYKHLNLGGTPRYNPNNDKKLCEILIRRHKKQLNKYQNNFKYMN
;
A
#
# COMPACT_ATOMS: atom_id res chain seq x y z
N MET A 1 5.03 -18.24 4.04
CA MET A 1 3.88 -17.33 4.00
C MET A 1 4.08 -16.41 2.83
N ARG A 2 3.01 -16.18 2.03
CA ARG A 2 3.09 -15.36 0.82
C ARG A 2 2.49 -13.99 1.09
N VAL A 3 3.21 -12.94 0.74
CA VAL A 3 2.78 -11.55 0.97
C VAL A 3 2.77 -10.83 -0.38
N ALA A 4 1.66 -10.15 -0.67
CA ALA A 4 1.57 -9.32 -1.86
C ALA A 4 1.98 -7.88 -1.55
N PHE A 5 2.67 -7.24 -2.48
CA PHE A 5 2.94 -5.80 -2.46
C PHE A 5 2.09 -5.16 -3.57
N THR A 6 1.42 -4.05 -3.28
CA THR A 6 0.59 -3.33 -4.26
C THR A 6 1.11 -1.91 -4.43
N ILE A 7 1.56 -1.60 -5.64
CA ILE A 7 2.38 -0.43 -5.90
C ILE A 7 1.91 0.27 -7.19
N PRO A 8 1.25 1.43 -7.06
CA PRO A 8 1.07 2.38 -8.14
C PRO A 8 2.41 3.03 -8.50
N THR A 9 2.76 3.00 -9.78
CA THR A 9 3.91 3.69 -10.34
C THR A 9 3.52 4.54 -11.55
N THR A 10 4.32 5.57 -11.81
CA THR A 10 4.18 6.43 -12.99
C THR A 10 5.54 7.06 -13.31
N SER A 11 5.82 7.25 -14.60
CA SER A 11 6.96 8.04 -15.08
C SER A 11 6.60 9.53 -15.20
N ASN A 12 5.38 9.95 -14.81
CA ASN A 12 4.93 11.32 -14.93
C ASN A 12 5.82 12.28 -14.10
N GLY A 13 6.22 13.39 -14.72
CA GLY A 13 7.13 14.37 -14.13
C GLY A 13 8.58 13.88 -13.97
N LYS A 14 8.94 12.77 -14.63
CA LYS A 14 10.31 12.21 -14.65
C LYS A 14 10.80 12.10 -16.08
N GLU A 15 12.10 12.31 -16.26
CA GLU A 15 12.81 12.18 -17.54
C GLU A 15 13.65 10.90 -17.56
N TRP A 16 13.02 9.78 -17.15
CA TRP A 16 13.68 8.47 -17.15
C TRP A 16 13.72 7.87 -18.55
N ALA A 17 14.90 7.41 -18.96
CA ALA A 17 15.11 6.77 -20.26
C ALA A 17 14.89 5.26 -20.22
N SER A 18 15.07 4.62 -19.06
CA SER A 18 14.95 3.18 -18.88
C SER A 18 14.36 2.82 -17.52
N ILE A 19 13.95 1.55 -17.36
CA ILE A 19 13.35 1.09 -16.11
C ILE A 19 14.35 1.10 -14.95
N GLU A 20 15.64 0.93 -15.24
CA GLU A 20 16.73 0.93 -14.27
C GLU A 20 16.93 2.29 -13.60
N GLU A 21 16.44 3.38 -14.20
CA GLU A 21 16.50 4.73 -13.62
C GLU A 21 15.32 5.03 -12.68
N THR A 22 14.28 4.19 -12.71
CA THR A 22 13.05 4.40 -11.94
C THR A 22 13.27 4.20 -10.45
N TYR A 23 12.41 4.78 -9.62
CA TYR A 23 12.43 4.51 -8.18
C TYR A 23 12.19 3.04 -7.85
N LEU A 24 11.37 2.34 -8.66
CA LEU A 24 11.18 0.91 -8.52
C LEU A 24 12.51 0.15 -8.51
N TYR A 25 13.40 0.43 -9.48
CA TYR A 25 14.69 -0.27 -9.63
C TYR A 25 15.82 0.30 -8.78
N THR A 26 15.79 1.59 -8.47
CA THR A 26 16.87 2.26 -7.72
C THR A 26 16.63 2.25 -6.20
N ILE A 27 15.39 2.04 -5.76
CA ILE A 27 14.99 2.18 -4.35
C ILE A 27 14.27 0.93 -3.85
N LEU A 28 13.08 0.64 -4.40
CA LEU A 28 12.20 -0.36 -3.79
C LEU A 28 12.71 -1.80 -3.99
N LEU A 29 12.96 -2.23 -5.23
CA LEU A 29 13.39 -3.60 -5.53
C LEU A 29 14.70 -3.98 -4.82
N PRO A 30 15.74 -3.13 -4.81
CA PRO A 30 16.94 -3.39 -4.00
C PRO A 30 16.64 -3.54 -2.51
N SER A 31 15.67 -2.78 -1.97
CA SER A 31 15.29 -2.89 -0.55
C SER A 31 14.54 -4.18 -0.22
N LEU A 32 14.04 -4.91 -1.22
CA LEU A 32 13.40 -6.22 -1.05
C LEU A 32 14.38 -7.40 -1.20
N GLU A 33 15.61 -7.15 -1.61
CA GLU A 33 16.63 -8.20 -1.73
C GLU A 33 16.90 -8.87 -0.37
N GLY A 34 17.01 -10.20 -0.39
CA GLY A 34 17.28 -11.00 0.81
C GLY A 34 16.09 -11.19 1.75
N MET A 35 14.88 -10.71 1.41
CA MET A 35 13.66 -11.07 2.12
C MET A 35 13.44 -12.59 2.09
N LYS A 36 12.95 -13.16 3.20
CA LYS A 36 12.76 -14.63 3.34
C LYS A 36 11.35 -15.05 2.91
N GLU A 37 10.41 -14.14 3.00
CA GLU A 37 9.02 -14.30 2.62
C GLU A 37 8.88 -14.48 1.11
N ASP A 38 7.86 -15.23 0.70
CA ASP A 38 7.49 -15.34 -0.72
C ASP A 38 6.72 -14.08 -1.11
N ILE A 39 7.37 -13.19 -1.86
CA ILE A 39 6.84 -11.88 -2.23
C ILE A 39 6.39 -11.88 -3.69
N VAL A 40 5.17 -11.39 -3.91
CA VAL A 40 4.64 -11.06 -5.24
C VAL A 40 4.32 -9.58 -5.28
N ILE A 41 4.78 -8.90 -6.32
CA ILE A 41 4.47 -7.50 -6.54
C ILE A 41 3.37 -7.39 -7.60
N TYR A 42 2.32 -6.64 -7.27
CA TYR A 42 1.29 -6.17 -8.20
C TYR A 42 1.57 -4.69 -8.50
N MET A 43 2.09 -4.41 -9.69
CA MET A 43 2.43 -3.07 -10.17
C MET A 43 1.29 -2.49 -10.99
N GLY A 44 0.75 -1.35 -10.57
CA GLY A 44 -0.20 -0.57 -11.37
C GLY A 44 0.52 0.56 -12.11
N TYR A 45 0.27 0.71 -13.40
CA TYR A 45 0.81 1.81 -14.20
C TYR A 45 -0.25 2.36 -15.16
N ASP A 46 -0.11 3.62 -15.56
CA ASP A 46 -1.00 4.21 -16.56
C ASP A 46 -0.75 3.54 -17.94
N SER A 47 -1.82 3.13 -18.61
CA SER A 47 -1.75 2.47 -19.94
C SER A 47 -1.15 3.34 -21.04
N ASP A 48 -1.06 4.66 -20.82
CA ASP A 48 -0.39 5.62 -21.69
C ASP A 48 0.85 6.26 -21.03
N ASP A 49 1.41 5.63 -19.99
CA ASP A 49 2.64 6.06 -19.32
C ASP A 49 3.81 6.22 -20.31
N LYS A 50 4.61 7.28 -20.14
CA LYS A 50 5.63 7.64 -21.14
C LYS A 50 6.74 6.60 -21.27
N LEU A 51 7.01 5.84 -20.21
CA LEU A 51 8.04 4.81 -20.14
C LEU A 51 7.42 3.42 -20.05
N TYR A 52 6.65 3.13 -19.00
CA TYR A 52 6.18 1.79 -18.68
C TYR A 52 5.28 1.20 -19.76
N SER A 53 4.54 2.03 -20.51
CA SER A 53 3.68 1.56 -21.60
C SER A 53 4.42 1.24 -22.90
N LYS A 54 5.73 1.53 -22.99
CA LYS A 54 6.52 1.47 -24.23
C LYS A 54 7.67 0.48 -24.21
N ILE A 55 7.89 -0.17 -23.08
CA ILE A 55 8.98 -1.12 -22.88
C ILE A 55 8.44 -2.52 -22.59
N LEU A 56 9.29 -3.53 -22.76
CA LEU A 56 9.00 -4.87 -22.28
C LEU A 56 9.16 -4.88 -20.76
N LEU A 57 8.04 -4.93 -20.05
CA LEU A 57 8.04 -4.93 -18.59
C LEU A 57 8.52 -6.29 -18.03
N PRO A 58 9.49 -6.30 -17.09
CA PRO A 58 10.03 -7.52 -16.54
C PRO A 58 9.03 -8.18 -15.60
N THR A 59 8.83 -9.49 -15.74
CA THR A 59 7.90 -10.26 -14.90
C THR A 59 8.53 -10.77 -13.60
N GLN A 60 9.82 -10.50 -13.40
CA GLN A 60 10.58 -10.92 -12.24
C GLN A 60 11.76 -9.98 -11.97
N TYR A 61 12.11 -9.85 -10.69
CA TYR A 61 13.37 -9.26 -10.23
C TYR A 61 13.98 -10.22 -9.21
N GLU A 62 15.13 -10.81 -9.53
CA GLU A 62 15.69 -11.92 -8.76
C GLU A 62 14.67 -13.06 -8.55
N LYS A 63 14.25 -13.30 -7.30
CA LYS A 63 13.23 -14.31 -6.93
C LYS A 63 11.82 -13.73 -6.78
N ILE A 64 11.67 -12.41 -6.96
CA ILE A 64 10.42 -11.70 -6.72
C ILE A 64 9.63 -11.66 -8.02
N LYS A 65 8.41 -12.19 -8.00
CA LYS A 65 7.49 -12.13 -9.15
C LYS A 65 6.88 -10.72 -9.24
N ILE A 66 6.79 -10.19 -10.46
CA ILE A 66 6.16 -8.90 -10.74
C ILE A 66 5.00 -9.10 -11.72
N GLU A 67 3.81 -8.69 -11.33
CA GLU A 67 2.60 -8.64 -12.15
C GLU A 67 2.26 -7.20 -12.49
N TRP A 68 2.42 -6.82 -13.76
CA TRP A 68 2.08 -5.50 -14.26
C TRP A 68 0.62 -5.43 -14.70
N ILE A 69 -0.07 -4.37 -14.27
CA ILE A 69 -1.49 -4.16 -14.52
C ILE A 69 -1.67 -2.74 -15.07
N PRO A 70 -2.07 -2.59 -16.35
CA PRO A 70 -2.35 -1.28 -16.93
C PRO A 70 -3.68 -0.73 -16.40
N PHE A 71 -3.71 0.57 -16.15
CA PHE A 71 -4.90 1.33 -15.80
C PHE A 71 -5.21 2.37 -16.87
N ASP A 72 -6.48 2.54 -17.20
CA ASP A 72 -6.88 3.53 -18.21
C ASP A 72 -6.88 4.97 -17.66
N ASN A 73 -7.16 5.91 -18.55
CA ASN A 73 -7.18 7.34 -18.23
C ASN A 73 -8.18 7.73 -17.13
N THR A 74 -9.15 6.88 -16.76
CA THR A 74 -10.11 7.18 -15.70
C THR A 74 -9.48 7.14 -14.30
N TYR A 75 -8.29 6.54 -14.16
CA TYR A 75 -7.52 6.41 -12.92
C TYR A 75 -6.47 7.53 -12.73
N LYS A 76 -6.28 8.40 -13.72
CA LYS A 76 -5.27 9.46 -13.66
C LYS A 76 -5.48 10.38 -12.46
N GLY A 77 -4.42 10.56 -11.67
CA GLY A 77 -4.45 11.34 -10.43
C GLY A 77 -5.25 10.70 -9.29
N LYS A 78 -5.64 9.42 -9.43
CA LYS A 78 -6.41 8.64 -8.44
C LYS A 78 -5.65 7.40 -7.95
N PRO A 79 -4.43 7.54 -7.38
CA PRO A 79 -3.64 6.41 -6.90
C PRO A 79 -4.38 5.52 -5.88
N CYS A 80 -5.31 6.07 -5.09
CA CYS A 80 -6.13 5.27 -4.17
C CYS A 80 -7.00 4.23 -4.89
N HIS A 81 -7.51 4.56 -6.08
CA HIS A 81 -8.29 3.62 -6.88
C HIS A 81 -7.39 2.51 -7.44
N ILE A 82 -6.17 2.86 -7.84
CA ILE A 82 -5.16 1.88 -8.28
C ILE A 82 -4.84 0.92 -7.13
N TRP A 83 -4.52 1.43 -5.92
CA TRP A 83 -4.28 0.57 -4.75
C TRP A 83 -5.46 -0.34 -4.43
N ASN A 84 -6.70 0.15 -4.53
CA ASN A 84 -7.89 -0.65 -4.31
C ASN A 84 -7.99 -1.84 -5.26
N ASP A 85 -7.81 -1.61 -6.55
CA ASP A 85 -7.96 -2.66 -7.56
C ASP A 85 -6.81 -3.66 -7.55
N LEU A 86 -5.58 -3.17 -7.35
CA LEU A 86 -4.41 -4.03 -7.14
C LEU A 86 -4.62 -4.93 -5.91
N SER A 87 -5.10 -4.34 -4.80
CA SER A 87 -5.29 -5.08 -3.55
C SER A 87 -6.44 -6.07 -3.62
N LYS A 88 -7.54 -5.72 -4.29
CA LYS A 88 -8.65 -6.63 -4.57
C LYS A 88 -8.12 -7.90 -5.27
N LYS A 89 -7.33 -7.72 -6.35
CA LYS A 89 -6.71 -8.84 -7.06
C LYS A 89 -5.73 -9.60 -6.18
N ALA A 90 -4.91 -8.90 -5.40
CA ALA A 90 -3.93 -9.54 -4.52
C ALA A 90 -4.58 -10.43 -3.45
N PHE A 91 -5.68 -9.98 -2.83
CA PHE A 91 -6.40 -10.73 -1.80
C PHE A 91 -7.09 -12.00 -2.29
N GLU A 92 -7.25 -12.19 -3.61
CA GLU A 92 -7.72 -13.47 -4.16
C GLU A 92 -6.74 -14.62 -3.91
N LEU A 93 -5.44 -14.30 -3.75
CA LEU A 93 -4.36 -15.29 -3.64
C LEU A 93 -3.48 -15.11 -2.39
N HIS A 94 -3.67 -14.03 -1.62
CA HIS A 94 -2.81 -13.64 -0.51
C HIS A 94 -3.61 -13.18 0.70
N ASP A 95 -3.20 -13.59 1.90
CA ASP A 95 -3.86 -13.15 3.14
C ASP A 95 -3.37 -11.77 3.60
N TYR A 96 -2.16 -11.37 3.21
CA TYR A 96 -1.54 -10.10 3.59
C TYR A 96 -1.12 -9.30 2.35
N VAL A 97 -1.41 -8.01 2.39
CA VAL A 97 -1.05 -7.04 1.35
C VAL A 97 -0.32 -5.87 1.99
N PHE A 98 0.87 -5.55 1.49
CA PHE A 98 1.61 -4.34 1.81
C PHE A 98 1.36 -3.28 0.73
N CYS A 99 0.73 -2.17 1.10
CA CYS A 99 0.49 -1.04 0.21
C CYS A 99 1.60 -0.02 0.40
N CYS A 100 2.37 0.25 -0.66
CA CYS A 100 3.38 1.29 -0.64
C CYS A 100 3.62 1.94 -2.01
N GLY A 101 4.38 3.02 -2.02
CA GLY A 101 4.95 3.60 -3.24
C GLY A 101 6.17 2.83 -3.74
N ASP A 102 6.54 3.06 -5.00
CA ASP A 102 7.80 2.60 -5.62
C ASP A 102 9.04 3.39 -5.16
N ASP A 103 8.81 4.50 -4.47
CA ASP A 103 9.81 5.43 -3.90
C ASP A 103 10.11 5.17 -2.42
N ILE A 104 9.68 4.01 -1.91
CA ILE A 104 9.86 3.62 -0.52
C ILE A 104 11.06 2.69 -0.38
N GLN A 105 12.06 3.14 0.38
CA GLN A 105 13.16 2.28 0.82
C GLN A 105 12.73 1.52 2.08
N LEU A 106 12.58 0.20 1.97
CA LEU A 106 12.22 -0.65 3.10
C LEU A 106 13.40 -0.86 4.06
N ASP A 107 13.08 -1.32 5.26
CA ASP A 107 14.07 -1.43 6.34
C ASP A 107 15.16 -2.45 5.98
N SER A 108 16.38 -2.20 6.42
CA SER A 108 17.52 -3.11 6.19
C SER A 108 17.39 -4.41 7.00
N ASN A 109 16.75 -4.36 8.17
CA ASN A 109 16.37 -5.52 8.97
C ASN A 109 15.15 -6.23 8.36
N LYS A 110 15.42 -7.25 7.55
CA LYS A 110 14.41 -8.03 6.79
C LYS A 110 13.38 -8.77 7.65
N ASN A 111 13.55 -8.84 8.98
CA ASN A 111 12.55 -9.44 9.86
C ASN A 111 11.33 -8.52 10.11
N TRP A 112 11.35 -7.26 9.64
CA TRP A 112 10.26 -6.31 9.85
C TRP A 112 8.90 -6.84 9.40
N LEU A 113 8.84 -7.56 8.27
CA LEU A 113 7.59 -8.03 7.69
C LEU A 113 6.94 -9.11 8.57
N GLN A 114 7.74 -10.08 9.02
CA GLN A 114 7.32 -11.08 10.00
C GLN A 114 6.79 -10.41 11.28
N VAL A 115 7.49 -9.40 11.81
CA VAL A 115 7.06 -8.68 13.02
C VAL A 115 5.73 -7.94 12.79
N PHE A 116 5.56 -7.30 11.63
CA PHE A 116 4.30 -6.61 11.30
C PHE A 116 3.12 -7.58 11.25
N ILE A 117 3.33 -8.78 10.73
CA ILE A 117 2.32 -9.84 10.65
C ILE A 117 1.97 -10.35 12.05
N GLU A 118 2.96 -10.62 12.89
CA GLU A 118 2.72 -11.05 14.27
C GLU A 118 1.92 -10.03 15.09
N HIS A 119 2.17 -8.73 14.88
CA HIS A 119 1.40 -7.66 15.49
C HIS A 119 -0.07 -7.64 15.03
N LEU A 120 -0.32 -7.87 13.73
CA LEU A 120 -1.69 -8.01 13.23
C LEU A 120 -2.37 -9.26 13.81
N GLN A 121 -1.68 -10.39 13.87
CA GLN A 121 -2.22 -11.64 14.42
C GLN A 121 -2.63 -11.50 15.88
N LYS A 122 -1.81 -10.82 16.71
CA LYS A 122 -2.15 -10.49 18.10
C LYS A 122 -3.43 -9.66 18.23
N ASN A 123 -3.80 -8.93 17.18
CA ASN A 123 -5.02 -8.14 17.12
C ASN A 123 -6.10 -8.77 16.22
N ASN A 124 -6.13 -10.11 16.15
CA ASN A 124 -7.08 -10.89 15.36
C ASN A 124 -7.10 -10.51 13.87
N ASN A 125 -5.97 -10.04 13.34
CA ASN A 125 -5.80 -9.53 11.99
C ASN A 125 -6.71 -8.33 11.65
N ILE A 126 -7.08 -7.53 12.66
CA ILE A 126 -7.81 -6.28 12.49
C ILE A 126 -6.83 -5.14 12.69
N GLY A 127 -6.75 -4.20 11.75
CA GLY A 127 -5.83 -3.07 11.86
C GLY A 127 -4.90 -2.94 10.67
N TYR A 128 -3.78 -2.27 10.93
CA TYR A 128 -2.64 -2.19 10.03
C TYR A 128 -1.34 -2.35 10.83
N SER A 129 -0.25 -2.64 10.13
CA SER A 129 1.12 -2.45 10.64
C SER A 129 1.90 -1.54 9.68
N SER A 130 2.70 -0.61 10.21
CA SER A 130 3.47 0.36 9.43
C SER A 130 4.81 0.65 10.10
N GLY A 131 5.82 0.96 9.28
CA GLY A 131 7.09 1.54 9.71
C GLY A 131 7.05 3.08 9.72
N TRP A 132 8.17 3.70 10.06
CA TRP A 132 8.38 5.14 9.98
C TRP A 132 8.95 5.55 8.62
N SER A 133 8.33 6.56 8.01
CA SER A 133 8.58 6.96 6.62
C SER A 133 9.09 8.38 6.46
N ASN A 134 9.93 8.85 7.39
CA ASN A 134 10.30 10.28 7.53
C ASN A 134 9.12 11.20 7.85
N ASN A 135 8.01 10.65 8.35
CA ASN A 135 6.83 11.41 8.78
C ASN A 135 6.52 11.06 10.23
N ASP A 136 6.43 12.05 11.11
CA ASP A 136 6.11 11.85 12.52
C ASP A 136 4.64 12.09 12.88
N GLN A 137 3.85 12.59 11.94
CA GLN A 137 2.43 12.87 12.13
C GLN A 137 1.56 11.64 11.88
N ILE A 138 1.82 10.93 10.77
CA ILE A 138 1.01 9.79 10.33
C ILE A 138 1.89 8.71 9.67
N PRO A 139 1.53 7.42 9.81
CA PRO A 139 2.07 6.35 8.97
C PRO A 139 1.57 6.47 7.53
N THR A 140 2.33 5.97 6.55
CA THR A 140 1.99 6.12 5.12
C THR A 140 2.16 4.82 4.31
N GLN A 141 2.69 3.75 4.90
CA GLN A 141 2.97 2.48 4.22
C GLN A 141 2.38 1.35 5.07
N PHE A 142 1.41 0.63 4.55
CA PHE A 142 0.53 -0.19 5.39
C PHE A 142 0.53 -1.65 4.99
N LEU A 143 0.80 -2.51 5.97
CA LEU A 143 0.44 -3.91 5.90
C LEU A 143 -0.99 -4.11 6.37
N PHE A 144 -1.80 -4.76 5.55
CA PHE A 144 -3.15 -5.19 5.88
C PHE A 144 -3.26 -6.71 5.79
N HIS A 145 -4.20 -7.26 6.55
CA HIS A 145 -4.73 -8.61 6.31
C HIS A 145 -6.04 -8.52 5.52
N LYS A 146 -6.42 -9.59 4.79
CA LYS A 146 -7.64 -9.66 3.96
C LYS A 146 -8.93 -9.30 4.70
N LYS A 147 -8.96 -9.45 6.03
CA LYS A 147 -10.07 -9.00 6.89
C LYS A 147 -10.38 -7.51 6.72
N HIS A 148 -9.40 -6.66 6.45
CA HIS A 148 -9.64 -5.26 6.09
C HIS A 148 -10.60 -5.18 4.89
N PHE A 149 -10.25 -5.89 3.83
CA PHE A 149 -11.01 -5.92 2.59
C PHE A 149 -12.37 -6.62 2.77
N GLU A 150 -12.47 -7.69 3.57
CA GLU A 150 -13.74 -8.33 3.92
C GLU A 150 -14.69 -7.37 4.67
N ILE A 151 -14.16 -6.46 5.49
CA ILE A 151 -14.96 -5.50 6.25
C ILE A 151 -15.43 -4.37 5.34
N PHE A 152 -14.55 -3.82 4.50
CA PHE A 152 -14.77 -2.53 3.82
C PHE A 152 -14.96 -2.62 2.31
N GLU A 153 -14.53 -3.71 1.67
CA GLU A 153 -14.51 -3.93 0.21
C GLU A 153 -13.63 -2.93 -0.56
N PHE A 154 -12.70 -2.28 0.14
CA PHE A 154 -11.67 -1.40 -0.39
C PHE A 154 -10.45 -1.39 0.55
N ILE A 155 -9.29 -0.87 0.10
CA ILE A 155 -8.20 -0.44 1.00
C ILE A 155 -8.42 1.01 1.44
N TYR A 156 -8.67 1.89 0.48
CA TYR A 156 -9.00 3.29 0.71
C TYR A 156 -10.43 3.57 0.22
N PRO A 157 -11.22 4.38 0.92
CA PRO A 157 -12.58 4.70 0.49
C PRO A 157 -12.58 5.25 -0.94
N PRO A 158 -13.45 4.76 -1.85
CA PRO A 158 -13.49 5.21 -3.25
C PRO A 158 -13.77 6.71 -3.46
N ALA A 159 -14.17 7.42 -2.42
CA ALA A 159 -14.35 8.88 -2.45
C ALA A 159 -13.05 9.66 -2.25
N ILE A 160 -11.98 9.02 -1.75
CA ILE A 160 -10.65 9.62 -1.60
C ILE A 160 -9.81 9.21 -2.80
N HIS A 161 -9.38 10.18 -3.60
CA HIS A 161 -8.63 9.90 -4.82
C HIS A 161 -7.11 9.85 -4.60
N ASN A 162 -6.58 10.70 -3.72
CA ASN A 162 -5.14 10.82 -3.48
C ASN A 162 -4.78 11.08 -1.99
N TRP A 163 -4.54 12.32 -1.58
CA TRP A 163 -4.20 12.69 -0.22
C TRP A 163 -5.32 12.36 0.76
N TYR A 164 -4.98 12.30 2.06
CA TYR A 164 -5.86 11.89 3.17
C TYR A 164 -6.24 10.41 3.22
N CYS A 165 -5.74 9.58 2.32
CA CYS A 165 -5.90 8.13 2.41
C CYS A 165 -5.17 7.55 3.63
N ASP A 166 -3.97 8.06 3.92
CA ASP A 166 -3.17 7.72 5.09
C ASP A 166 -3.85 8.17 6.39
N ASP A 167 -4.32 9.43 6.43
CA ASP A 167 -5.12 9.97 7.53
C ASP A 167 -6.38 9.12 7.79
N PHE A 168 -7.03 8.66 6.72
CA PHE A 168 -8.20 7.79 6.83
C PHE A 168 -7.84 6.48 7.54
N ILE A 169 -6.80 5.77 7.11
CA ILE A 169 -6.39 4.49 7.71
C ILE A 169 -5.97 4.69 9.16
N TYR A 170 -5.15 5.69 9.43
CA TYR A 170 -4.69 6.01 10.78
C TYR A 170 -5.86 6.35 11.70
N GLY A 171 -6.74 7.23 11.22
CA GLY A 171 -7.93 7.66 11.93
C GLY A 171 -8.93 6.53 12.14
N LEU A 172 -9.12 5.64 11.16
CA LEU A 172 -10.07 4.52 11.20
C LEU A 172 -9.74 3.53 12.32
N TYR A 173 -8.49 3.07 12.37
CA TYR A 173 -8.09 2.00 13.27
C TYR A 173 -7.67 2.49 14.66
N GLY A 174 -7.12 3.70 14.78
CA GLY A 174 -6.66 4.24 16.06
C GLY A 174 -5.80 3.23 16.82
N LYS A 175 -6.25 2.77 17.99
CA LYS A 175 -5.54 1.81 18.84
C LYS A 175 -5.30 0.41 18.22
N PHE A 176 -5.95 0.10 17.11
CA PHE A 176 -5.77 -1.17 16.40
C PHE A 176 -4.68 -1.09 15.32
N GLY A 177 -4.13 0.11 15.06
CA GLY A 177 -2.97 0.30 14.20
C GLY A 177 -1.67 0.12 14.97
N ASN A 178 -0.72 -0.61 14.38
CA ASN A 178 0.63 -0.74 14.89
C ASN A 178 1.57 0.16 14.08
N TRP A 179 2.08 1.23 14.69
CA TRP A 179 3.09 2.08 14.07
C TRP A 179 4.45 1.86 14.73
N LEU A 180 5.23 0.96 14.17
CA LEU A 180 6.51 0.50 14.71
C LEU A 180 7.63 1.39 14.15
N LYS A 181 7.82 2.56 14.77
CA LYS A 181 8.74 3.60 14.27
C LYS A 181 10.22 3.20 14.29
N GLU A 182 10.56 2.12 14.97
CA GLU A 182 11.88 1.50 14.95
C GLU A 182 12.24 0.93 13.57
N TYR A 183 11.25 0.51 12.77
CA TYR A 183 11.45 0.07 11.39
C TYR A 183 11.31 1.26 10.42
N LYS A 184 12.32 1.46 9.58
CA LYS A 184 12.49 2.57 8.67
C LYS A 184 12.03 2.17 7.27
N HIS A 185 10.90 2.71 6.84
CA HIS A 185 10.35 2.56 5.49
C HIS A 185 10.34 3.94 4.83
N LEU A 186 11.53 4.40 4.48
CA LEU A 186 11.81 5.79 4.17
C LEU A 186 11.19 6.20 2.84
N ASN A 187 10.42 7.28 2.84
CA ASN A 187 10.02 7.92 1.58
C ASN A 187 11.22 8.71 1.05
N LEU A 188 11.75 8.24 -0.08
CA LEU A 188 12.88 8.85 -0.80
C LEU A 188 12.45 9.45 -2.14
N GLY A 189 11.14 9.61 -2.33
CA GLY A 189 10.57 10.25 -3.50
C GLY A 189 10.95 11.72 -3.60
N GLY A 190 10.67 12.29 -4.76
CA GLY A 190 10.86 13.71 -5.03
C GLY A 190 9.57 14.52 -4.88
N THR A 191 9.39 15.47 -5.78
CA THR A 191 8.15 16.23 -5.91
C THR A 191 6.93 15.31 -6.06
N PRO A 192 5.74 15.72 -5.54
CA PRO A 192 4.51 14.95 -5.68
C PRO A 192 4.23 14.57 -7.13
N ARG A 193 3.81 13.31 -7.34
CA ARG A 193 3.47 12.76 -8.66
C ARG A 193 2.14 13.28 -9.22
N TYR A 194 1.30 13.83 -8.34
CA TYR A 194 -0.04 14.33 -8.65
C TYR A 194 -0.37 15.59 -7.86
N ASN A 195 -1.36 16.35 -8.31
CA ASN A 195 -1.88 17.50 -7.60
C ASN A 195 -2.71 17.06 -6.38
N PRO A 196 -2.35 17.49 -5.15
CA PRO A 196 -3.08 17.15 -3.94
C PRO A 196 -4.53 17.66 -3.92
N ASN A 197 -5.48 16.81 -3.53
CA ASN A 197 -6.82 17.24 -3.17
C ASN A 197 -6.91 17.48 -1.65
N ASN A 198 -7.51 18.59 -1.24
CA ASN A 198 -7.75 18.86 0.18
C ASN A 198 -9.04 18.20 0.68
N ASP A 199 -8.99 16.89 0.89
CA ASP A 199 -10.13 16.07 1.29
C ASP A 199 -10.30 15.93 2.82
N LYS A 200 -9.72 16.84 3.63
CA LYS A 200 -9.75 16.73 5.09
C LYS A 200 -11.15 16.49 5.68
N LYS A 201 -12.12 17.34 5.31
CA LYS A 201 -13.51 17.22 5.82
C LYS A 201 -14.17 15.92 5.38
N LEU A 202 -13.91 15.49 4.14
CA LEU A 202 -14.40 14.23 3.60
C LEU A 202 -13.81 13.05 4.39
N CYS A 203 -12.50 13.05 4.60
CA CYS A 203 -11.78 12.04 5.38
C CYS A 203 -12.37 11.91 6.81
N GLU A 204 -12.60 13.02 7.51
CA GLU A 204 -13.22 12.99 8.84
C GLU A 204 -14.62 12.35 8.85
N ILE A 205 -15.45 12.64 7.84
CA ILE A 205 -16.78 12.05 7.69
C ILE A 205 -16.68 10.55 7.44
N LEU A 206 -15.77 10.14 6.55
CA LEU A 206 -15.54 8.73 6.20
C LEU A 206 -15.01 7.93 7.40
N ILE A 207 -14.09 8.49 8.19
CA ILE A 207 -13.61 7.87 9.43
C ILE A 207 -14.79 7.60 10.38
N ARG A 208 -15.65 8.60 10.63
CA ARG A 208 -16.82 8.42 11.52
C ARG A 208 -17.78 7.36 11.00
N ARG A 209 -18.01 7.31 9.68
CA ARG A 209 -18.86 6.31 9.04
C ARG A 209 -18.28 4.89 9.20
N HIS A 210 -17.04 4.68 8.79
CA HIS A 210 -16.44 3.35 8.73
C HIS A 210 -15.99 2.83 10.10
N LYS A 211 -15.77 3.69 11.10
CA LYS A 211 -15.66 3.25 12.51
C LYS A 211 -16.91 2.53 13.01
N LYS A 212 -18.10 2.96 12.61
CA LYS A 212 -19.35 2.26 12.98
C LYS A 212 -19.40 0.86 12.37
N GLN A 213 -18.96 0.72 11.12
CA GLN A 213 -18.85 -0.56 10.42
C GLN A 213 -17.83 -1.50 11.11
N LEU A 214 -16.66 -0.98 11.45
CA LEU A 214 -15.64 -1.72 12.20
C LEU A 214 -16.16 -2.20 13.57
N ASN A 215 -16.79 -1.31 14.34
CA ASN A 215 -17.35 -1.67 15.65
C ASN A 215 -18.45 -2.73 15.54
N LYS A 216 -19.31 -2.65 14.51
CA LYS A 216 -20.34 -3.66 14.25
C LYS A 216 -19.71 -5.03 13.96
N TYR A 217 -18.68 -5.06 13.11
CA TYR A 217 -17.95 -6.30 12.83
C TYR A 217 -17.32 -6.89 14.09
N GLN A 218 -16.64 -6.06 14.90
CA GLN A 218 -16.01 -6.50 16.15
C GLN A 218 -17.02 -7.04 17.17
N ASN A 219 -18.19 -6.42 17.29
CA ASN A 219 -19.24 -6.91 18.16
C ASN A 219 -19.75 -8.27 17.68
N ASN A 220 -20.05 -8.42 16.40
CA ASN A 220 -20.49 -9.71 15.84
C ASN A 220 -19.45 -10.81 16.05
N PHE A 221 -18.15 -10.49 15.88
CA PHE A 221 -17.06 -11.43 16.09
C PHE A 221 -16.96 -11.89 17.55
N LYS A 222 -17.23 -11.02 18.52
CA LYS A 222 -17.26 -11.37 19.96
C LYS A 222 -18.43 -12.29 20.36
N TYR A 223 -19.52 -12.30 19.60
CA TYR A 223 -20.67 -13.18 19.89
C TYR A 223 -20.60 -14.53 19.15
N MET A 224 -19.62 -14.69 18.25
CA MET A 224 -19.38 -15.93 17.49
C MET A 224 -18.25 -16.79 18.07
N ASN A 225 -17.43 -16.24 18.97
CA ASN A 225 -16.34 -16.93 19.69
C ASN A 225 -16.58 -16.88 21.19
#